data_AF-A0A7J2JIC2-F1
#
_entry.id   AF-A0A7J2JIC2-F1
#
_cell.length_a   1.000
_cell.length_b   1.000
_cell.length_c   1.000
_cell.angle_alpha   90.00
_cell.angle_beta   90.00
_cell.angle_gamma   90.00
#
_symmetry.space_group_name_H-M   'P 1'
#
loop_
_entity.id
_entity.type
_entity.pdbx_description
1 polymer ?
#
loop_
_entity_poly.entity_id
_entity_poly.type
_entity_poly.pdbx_seq_one_letter_code
_entity_poly.pdbx_strand_id
1 'polypeptide(L)'
;MDYCQKGVLKREDILPRYPDKIDLYDDRGNLVDTNVPLEAISPLLNPAIKQMVQLIKRCVVVDLEGLEKALATGAVGGARCIVAGRSLKLDLVANAEAIADKLAECIRVKPDDDTEVKVIRGGKTLLVYVPSTRFEAGVEYTTGCTTVAAGLCNTIIEMFNVDLFDADLIHTAVWGRHPQTVDMLGGFVKMLLAMPQANEGPGYALRNVPVAHLAIITRKNAMNAAALASILEHTAAFEMGDAIGPFERLHLLGLAYQGLNANNMVYDLVKENGNGTLGDVVRSTERRAVEDGVI
;
A
#
# COMPACT_ATOMS: atom_id res chain seq x y z
N MET A 1 -14.68 17.29 -1.11
CA MET A 1 -13.21 17.31 -1.02
C MET A 1 -12.74 18.29 -2.07
N ASP A 2 -12.13 19.37 -1.62
CA ASP A 2 -11.62 20.44 -2.48
C ASP A 2 -10.36 19.89 -3.19
N TYR A 3 -10.51 19.43 -4.43
CA TYR A 3 -9.45 18.81 -5.25
C TYR A 3 -8.36 19.81 -5.70
N CYS A 4 -8.25 20.97 -5.05
CA CYS A 4 -7.53 22.11 -5.59
C CYS A 4 -6.75 22.88 -4.51
N GLN A 5 -5.79 22.27 -3.80
CA GLN A 5 -4.70 23.06 -3.21
C GLN A 5 -3.33 22.37 -3.25
N LYS A 6 -2.43 23.02 -4.01
CA LYS A 6 -0.96 22.98 -4.02
C LYS A 6 -0.30 21.73 -4.63
N GLY A 7 0.04 21.81 -5.92
CA GLY A 7 1.02 20.94 -6.59
C GLY A 7 0.48 19.93 -7.60
N VAL A 8 -0.82 19.95 -7.89
CA VAL A 8 -1.50 19.01 -8.79
C VAL A 8 -1.47 19.54 -10.23
N LEU A 9 -1.02 18.71 -11.18
CA LEU A 9 -1.16 18.91 -12.63
C LEU A 9 -2.58 19.43 -12.95
N LYS A 10 -2.68 20.60 -13.59
CA LYS A 10 -3.98 21.12 -14.03
C LYS A 10 -4.46 20.30 -15.22
N ARG A 11 -5.77 20.24 -15.46
CA ARG A 11 -6.35 19.61 -16.66
C ARG A 11 -5.73 20.12 -17.95
N GLU A 12 -5.37 21.40 -17.97
CA GLU A 12 -4.72 22.10 -19.08
C GLU A 12 -3.28 21.62 -19.34
N ASP A 13 -2.63 21.01 -18.35
CA ASP A 13 -1.25 20.52 -18.43
C ASP A 13 -1.17 19.09 -19.01
N ILE A 14 -2.32 18.41 -19.17
CA ILE A 14 -2.40 17.09 -19.78
C ILE A 14 -2.55 17.28 -21.29
N LEU A 15 -1.51 16.97 -22.05
CA LEU A 15 -1.60 16.82 -23.51
C LEU A 15 -2.23 15.45 -23.81
N PRO A 16 -3.52 15.38 -24.16
CA PRO A 16 -4.20 14.11 -24.33
C PRO A 16 -3.71 13.45 -25.62
N ARG A 17 -3.24 12.22 -25.49
CA ARG A 17 -2.88 11.31 -26.57
C ARG A 17 -4.11 10.64 -27.16
N TYR A 18 -5.13 10.40 -26.34
CA TYR A 18 -6.37 9.76 -26.69
C TYR A 18 -7.52 10.77 -26.71
N PRO A 19 -8.48 10.64 -27.64
CA PRO A 19 -9.62 11.53 -27.72
C PRO A 19 -10.67 11.27 -26.62
N ASP A 20 -10.52 10.16 -25.89
CA ASP A 20 -11.49 9.67 -24.91
C ASP A 20 -11.70 10.64 -23.75
N LYS A 21 -12.98 10.82 -23.41
CA LYS A 21 -13.42 11.55 -22.22
C LYS A 21 -14.39 10.70 -21.42
N ILE A 22 -14.33 10.85 -20.11
CA ILE A 22 -15.17 10.11 -19.16
C ILE A 22 -15.78 11.05 -18.14
N ASP A 23 -16.94 10.68 -17.62
CA ASP A 23 -17.56 11.28 -16.45
C ASP A 23 -17.22 10.43 -15.22
N LEU A 24 -16.84 11.09 -14.13
CA LEU A 24 -16.44 10.45 -12.88
C LEU A 24 -17.60 10.46 -11.89
N TYR A 25 -17.83 9.33 -11.24
CA TYR A 25 -18.90 9.13 -10.26
C TYR A 25 -18.31 8.67 -8.93
N ASP A 26 -18.98 9.01 -7.82
CA ASP A 26 -18.59 8.55 -6.48
C ASP A 26 -19.04 7.10 -6.22
N ASP A 27 -18.71 6.58 -5.03
CA ASP A 27 -19.06 5.21 -4.61
C ASP A 27 -20.56 5.00 -4.33
N ARG A 28 -21.39 6.02 -4.58
CA ARG A 28 -22.85 6.01 -4.46
C ARG A 28 -23.54 6.31 -5.79
N GLY A 29 -22.79 6.45 -6.88
CA GLY A 29 -23.33 6.73 -8.21
C GLY A 29 -23.76 8.18 -8.41
N ASN A 30 -23.22 9.13 -7.65
CA ASN A 30 -23.42 10.56 -7.90
C ASN A 30 -22.31 11.10 -8.81
N LEU A 31 -22.69 11.94 -9.77
CA LEU A 31 -21.74 12.62 -10.67
C LEU A 31 -20.81 13.53 -9.85
N VAL A 32 -19.50 13.32 -10.01
CA VAL A 32 -18.44 14.13 -9.39
C VAL A 32 -17.88 15.13 -10.39
N ASP A 33 -17.64 14.68 -11.63
CA ASP A 33 -16.98 15.49 -12.64
C ASP A 33 -17.32 14.98 -14.05
N THR A 34 -17.26 15.86 -15.05
CA THR A 34 -17.64 15.54 -16.43
C THR A 34 -16.55 15.89 -17.43
N ASN A 35 -16.56 15.19 -18.57
CA ASN A 35 -15.67 15.43 -19.71
C ASN A 35 -14.19 15.39 -19.32
N VAL A 36 -13.84 14.51 -18.39
CA VAL A 36 -12.47 14.32 -17.90
C VAL A 36 -11.67 13.59 -18.97
N PRO A 37 -10.50 14.11 -19.42
CA PRO A 37 -9.62 13.36 -20.31
C PRO A 37 -9.23 12.03 -19.68
N LEU A 38 -9.25 10.94 -20.48
CA LEU A 38 -8.95 9.60 -19.98
C LEU A 38 -7.60 9.52 -19.26
N GLU A 39 -6.59 10.24 -19.74
CA GLU A 39 -5.24 10.24 -19.16
C GLU A 39 -5.17 10.91 -17.79
N ALA A 40 -6.19 11.66 -17.36
CA ALA A 40 -6.24 12.24 -16.02
C ALA A 40 -6.31 11.19 -14.92
N ILE A 41 -6.77 9.96 -15.23
CA ILE A 41 -6.73 8.82 -14.30
C ILE A 41 -5.52 7.89 -14.53
N SER A 42 -4.61 8.24 -15.44
CA SER A 42 -3.41 7.43 -15.70
C SER A 42 -2.53 7.35 -14.44
N PRO A 43 -2.03 6.16 -14.07
CA PRO A 43 -1.04 6.02 -13.00
C PRO A 43 0.22 6.89 -13.20
N LEU A 44 0.55 7.22 -14.46
CA LEU A 44 1.70 8.04 -14.82
C LEU A 44 1.48 9.54 -14.59
N LEU A 45 0.23 10.00 -14.45
CA LEU A 45 -0.12 11.41 -14.39
C LEU A 45 -0.88 11.77 -13.11
N ASN A 46 -1.80 10.89 -12.68
CA ASN A 46 -2.69 11.15 -11.57
C ASN A 46 -1.91 11.23 -10.23
N PRO A 47 -1.92 12.38 -9.54
CA PRO A 47 -1.14 12.56 -8.32
C PRO A 47 -1.66 11.71 -7.16
N ALA A 48 -2.96 11.41 -7.10
CA ALA A 48 -3.51 10.56 -6.06
C ALA A 48 -3.02 9.11 -6.21
N ILE A 49 -2.98 8.58 -7.44
CA ILE A 49 -2.41 7.24 -7.71
C ILE A 49 -0.93 7.21 -7.35
N LYS A 50 -0.15 8.22 -7.78
CA LYS A 50 1.27 8.32 -7.40
C LYS A 50 1.46 8.36 -5.89
N GLN A 51 0.66 9.14 -5.18
CA GLN A 51 0.71 9.22 -3.74
C GLN A 51 0.34 7.88 -3.08
N MET A 52 -0.70 7.20 -3.57
CA MET A 52 -1.07 5.85 -3.08
C MET A 52 0.09 4.86 -3.23
N VAL A 53 0.72 4.80 -4.41
CA VAL A 53 1.87 3.91 -4.67
C VAL A 53 3.06 4.27 -3.77
N GLN A 54 3.37 5.56 -3.62
CA GLN A 54 4.42 6.02 -2.72
C GLN A 54 4.16 5.60 -1.27
N LEU A 55 2.92 5.77 -0.78
CA LEU A 55 2.52 5.35 0.56
C LEU A 55 2.63 3.83 0.73
N ILE A 56 2.21 3.04 -0.25
CA ILE A 56 2.32 1.58 -0.20
C ILE A 56 3.78 1.12 -0.10
N LYS A 57 4.69 1.77 -0.83
CA LYS A 57 6.12 1.46 -0.78
C LYS A 57 6.77 1.85 0.57
N ARG A 58 6.35 2.98 1.15
CA ARG A 58 7.05 3.58 2.31
C ARG A 58 6.39 3.38 3.67
N CYS A 59 5.19 2.81 3.70
CA CYS A 59 4.45 2.51 4.91
C CYS A 59 4.87 1.16 5.49
N VAL A 60 5.33 1.17 6.74
CA VAL A 60 5.77 0.00 7.49
C VAL A 60 5.03 -0.04 8.82
N VAL A 61 4.59 -1.22 9.22
CA VAL A 61 3.88 -1.47 10.47
C VAL A 61 4.83 -2.17 11.45
N VAL A 62 4.90 -1.66 12.67
CA VAL A 62 5.63 -2.30 13.78
C VAL A 62 4.63 -2.79 14.82
N ASP A 63 4.65 -4.08 15.15
CA ASP A 63 3.83 -4.66 16.22
C ASP A 63 4.63 -4.69 17.54
N LEU A 64 4.56 -3.60 18.31
CA LEU A 64 5.27 -3.47 19.59
C LEU A 64 4.75 -4.45 20.64
N GLU A 65 3.43 -4.71 20.66
CA GLU A 65 2.85 -5.68 21.59
C GLU A 65 3.34 -7.10 21.30
N GLY A 66 3.39 -7.50 20.03
CA GLY A 66 3.95 -8.78 19.62
C GLY A 66 5.44 -8.89 19.93
N LEU A 67 6.20 -7.85 19.61
CA LEU A 67 7.63 -7.76 19.87
C LEU A 67 7.97 -7.89 21.37
N GLU A 68 7.28 -7.14 22.22
CA GLU A 68 7.43 -7.18 23.67
C GLU A 68 7.18 -8.59 24.24
N LYS A 69 6.09 -9.24 23.81
CA LYS A 69 5.75 -10.61 24.23
C LYS A 69 6.78 -11.63 23.75
N ALA A 70 7.27 -11.50 22.51
CA ALA A 70 8.26 -12.40 21.95
C ALA A 70 9.59 -12.30 22.69
N LEU A 71 10.05 -11.08 22.99
CA LEU A 71 11.26 -10.84 23.78
C LEU A 71 11.11 -11.41 25.20
N ALA A 72 9.99 -11.16 25.88
CA ALA A 72 9.77 -11.61 27.25
C ALA A 72 9.73 -13.16 27.40
N THR A 73 9.45 -13.88 26.31
CA THR A 73 9.28 -15.34 26.31
C THR A 73 10.37 -16.09 25.55
N GLY A 74 11.21 -15.40 24.79
CA GLY A 74 12.15 -16.02 23.85
C GLY A 74 11.47 -16.61 22.61
N ALA A 75 10.19 -16.32 22.36
CA ALA A 75 9.40 -16.83 21.24
C ALA A 75 9.68 -16.05 19.95
N VAL A 76 10.92 -16.17 19.44
CA VAL A 76 11.44 -15.42 18.29
C VAL A 76 11.74 -16.34 17.10
N GLY A 77 11.82 -15.75 15.90
CA GLY A 77 12.23 -16.48 14.68
C GLY A 77 11.13 -17.33 14.03
N GLY A 78 9.86 -17.10 14.35
CA GLY A 78 8.72 -17.71 13.64
C GLY A 78 7.80 -18.58 14.51
N ALA A 79 6.75 -19.10 13.88
CA ALA A 79 5.72 -19.85 14.58
C ALA A 79 6.30 -21.07 15.32
N ARG A 80 5.96 -21.21 16.61
CA ARG A 80 6.38 -22.31 17.50
C ARG A 80 7.89 -22.40 17.78
N CYS A 81 8.67 -21.37 17.44
CA CYS A 81 10.08 -21.28 17.83
C CYS A 81 10.20 -20.60 19.19
N ILE A 82 10.96 -21.21 20.11
CA ILE A 82 11.30 -20.65 21.42
C ILE A 82 12.77 -20.94 21.70
N VAL A 83 13.54 -19.91 22.02
CA VAL A 83 14.94 -20.06 22.44
C VAL A 83 15.00 -20.04 23.96
N ALA A 84 15.01 -21.24 24.56
CA ALA A 84 15.02 -21.38 26.01
C ALA A 84 16.24 -20.69 26.63
N GLY A 85 16.02 -19.96 27.74
CA GLY A 85 17.07 -19.21 28.43
C GLY A 85 17.41 -17.85 27.82
N ARG A 86 16.80 -17.48 26.68
CA ARG A 86 16.96 -16.16 26.05
C ARG A 86 15.65 -15.39 26.15
N SER A 87 15.55 -14.50 27.13
CA SER A 87 14.39 -13.62 27.29
C SER A 87 14.81 -12.25 27.78
N LEU A 88 14.07 -11.24 27.33
CA LEU A 88 14.31 -9.84 27.68
C LEU A 88 12.97 -9.16 27.94
N LYS A 89 12.80 -8.62 29.15
CA LYS A 89 11.57 -7.92 29.54
C LYS A 89 11.78 -6.42 29.36
N LEU A 90 11.16 -5.86 28.33
CA LEU A 90 11.20 -4.43 28.03
C LEU A 90 9.78 -3.90 27.96
N ASP A 91 9.50 -2.76 28.57
CA ASP A 91 8.17 -2.14 28.56
C ASP A 91 7.96 -1.32 27.27
N LEU A 92 7.99 -1.98 26.10
CA LEU A 92 7.93 -1.32 24.79
C LEU A 92 6.61 -0.58 24.56
N VAL A 93 5.48 -1.21 24.89
CA VAL A 93 4.15 -0.62 24.69
C VAL A 93 3.96 0.61 25.57
N ALA A 94 4.46 0.58 26.81
CA ALA A 94 4.37 1.71 27.73
C ALA A 94 5.25 2.89 27.28
N ASN A 95 6.34 2.62 26.55
CA ASN A 95 7.27 3.62 26.02
C ASN A 95 7.06 3.91 24.53
N ALA A 96 5.91 3.56 23.96
CA ALA A 96 5.67 3.61 22.51
C ALA A 96 5.86 5.02 21.90
N GLU A 97 5.45 6.07 22.60
CA GLU A 97 5.65 7.47 22.14
C GLU A 97 7.14 7.82 22.09
N ALA A 98 7.90 7.49 23.13
CA ALA A 98 9.35 7.75 23.17
C ALA A 98 10.10 6.92 22.10
N ILE A 99 9.67 5.68 21.87
CA ILE A 99 10.20 4.84 20.78
C ILE A 99 9.86 5.46 19.42
N ALA A 100 8.64 5.95 19.23
CA ALA A 100 8.22 6.59 17.98
C ALA A 100 9.06 7.84 17.68
N ASP A 101 9.26 8.71 18.67
CA ASP A 101 10.07 9.92 18.53
C ASP A 101 11.53 9.59 18.19
N LYS A 102 12.13 8.65 18.92
CA LYS A 102 13.52 8.25 18.71
C LYS A 102 13.72 7.52 17.39
N LEU A 103 12.77 6.68 16.99
CA LEU A 103 12.76 6.03 15.69
C LEU A 103 12.63 7.05 14.56
N ALA A 104 11.73 8.03 14.70
CA ALA A 104 11.56 9.11 13.72
C ALA A 104 12.86 9.93 13.57
N GLU A 105 13.52 10.27 14.67
CA GLU A 105 14.84 10.91 14.66
C GLU A 105 15.88 10.05 13.91
N CYS A 106 15.93 8.74 14.20
CA CYS A 106 16.90 7.81 13.63
C CYS A 106 16.74 7.63 12.11
N ILE A 107 15.51 7.58 11.60
CA ILE A 107 15.25 7.30 10.17
C ILE A 107 15.13 8.57 9.32
N ARG A 108 14.95 9.75 9.93
CA ARG A 108 14.91 11.03 9.21
C ARG A 108 16.22 11.27 8.45
N VAL A 109 16.13 11.91 7.29
CA VAL A 109 17.29 12.24 6.45
C VAL A 109 17.66 13.72 6.58
N LYS A 110 16.67 14.60 6.63
CA LYS A 110 16.89 16.06 6.77
C LYS A 110 15.81 16.68 7.65
N PRO A 111 16.07 17.87 8.24
CA PRO A 111 15.01 18.63 8.90
C PRO A 111 13.81 18.82 7.97
N ASP A 112 12.61 18.70 8.54
CA ASP A 112 11.34 18.91 7.84
C ASP A 112 11.10 18.03 6.58
N ASP A 113 11.68 16.83 6.53
CA ASP A 113 11.30 15.83 5.52
C ASP A 113 9.94 15.16 5.82
N ASP A 114 9.53 14.24 4.96
CA ASP A 114 8.24 13.56 5.02
C ASP A 114 8.26 12.27 5.85
N THR A 115 9.20 12.16 6.81
CA THR A 115 9.22 11.11 7.84
C THR A 115 8.07 11.30 8.82
N GLU A 116 7.32 10.24 9.11
CA GLU A 116 6.25 10.27 10.11
C GLU A 116 6.15 8.93 10.84
N VAL A 117 6.04 8.94 12.17
CA VAL A 117 5.79 7.74 12.97
C VAL A 117 4.54 7.98 13.82
N LYS A 118 3.49 7.19 13.60
CA LYS A 118 2.23 7.29 14.35
C LYS A 118 2.11 6.15 15.34
N VAL A 119 1.88 6.48 16.59
CA VAL A 119 1.44 5.52 17.60
C VAL A 119 -0.05 5.28 17.44
N ILE A 120 -0.45 4.01 17.29
CA ILE A 120 -1.85 3.62 17.16
C ILE A 120 -2.19 2.48 18.12
N ARG A 121 -3.49 2.22 18.31
CA ARG A 121 -4.01 1.16 19.18
C ARG A 121 -3.47 1.23 20.62
N GLY A 122 -3.26 2.45 21.14
CA GLY A 122 -2.78 2.69 22.50
C GLY A 122 -1.36 2.17 22.76
N GLY A 123 -0.42 2.46 21.85
CA GLY A 123 0.99 2.05 21.99
C GLY A 123 1.33 0.68 21.42
N LYS A 124 0.34 -0.13 21.06
CA LYS A 124 0.55 -1.51 20.62
C LYS A 124 1.16 -1.63 19.23
N THR A 125 1.01 -0.61 18.40
CA THR A 125 1.43 -0.65 17.00
C THR A 125 1.93 0.71 16.58
N LEU A 126 3.02 0.73 15.81
CA LEU A 126 3.50 1.93 15.12
C LEU A 126 3.18 1.83 13.63
N LEU A 127 2.76 2.94 13.05
CA LEU A 127 2.65 3.14 11.60
C LEU A 127 3.73 4.11 11.17
N VAL A 128 4.73 3.60 10.46
CA VAL A 128 5.93 4.33 10.08
C VAL A 128 5.90 4.65 8.60
N TYR A 129 5.99 5.94 8.26
CA TYR A 129 6.20 6.44 6.91
C TYR A 129 7.67 6.83 6.78
N VAL A 130 8.42 5.99 6.08
CA VAL A 130 9.83 6.25 5.76
C VAL A 130 9.92 7.41 4.76
N PRO A 131 10.88 8.34 4.89
CA PRO A 131 10.94 9.52 4.02
C PRO A 131 11.22 9.16 2.56
N SER A 132 10.60 9.88 1.62
CA SER A 132 10.72 9.61 0.17
C SER A 132 12.16 9.59 -0.31
N THR A 133 13.01 10.46 0.27
CA THR A 133 14.42 10.58 -0.08
C THR A 133 15.19 9.26 0.05
N ARG A 134 14.81 8.37 0.98
CA ARG A 134 15.44 7.04 1.06
C ARG A 134 15.09 6.16 -0.13
N PHE A 135 13.86 6.25 -0.65
CA PHE A 135 13.42 5.50 -1.83
C PHE A 135 13.95 6.11 -3.12
N GLU A 136 14.23 7.41 -3.15
CA GLU A 136 14.88 8.08 -4.29
C GLU A 136 16.34 7.62 -4.44
N ALA A 137 17.04 7.34 -3.33
CA ALA A 137 18.40 6.81 -3.33
C ALA A 137 18.47 5.27 -3.40
N GLY A 138 17.41 4.58 -2.97
CA GLY A 138 17.29 3.13 -2.97
C GLY A 138 16.89 2.55 -4.33
N VAL A 139 17.20 1.28 -4.54
CA VAL A 139 16.82 0.57 -5.78
C VAL A 139 15.34 0.22 -5.79
N GLU A 140 14.80 -0.22 -4.64
CA GLU A 140 13.42 -0.71 -4.55
C GLU A 140 12.78 -0.46 -3.16
N TYR A 141 11.63 -1.10 -2.89
CA TYR A 141 10.75 -0.80 -1.76
C TYR A 141 11.09 -1.48 -0.42
N THR A 142 11.90 -2.55 -0.36
CA THR A 142 12.44 -3.10 0.90
C THR A 142 13.31 -2.10 1.67
N THR A 143 13.75 -1.02 1.01
CA THR A 143 14.30 0.17 1.68
C THR A 143 13.42 0.61 2.87
N GLY A 144 12.10 0.49 2.75
CA GLY A 144 11.16 0.78 3.83
C GLY A 144 11.36 -0.13 5.04
N CYS A 145 11.14 -1.43 4.89
CA CYS A 145 11.20 -2.36 6.03
C CYS A 145 12.61 -2.47 6.63
N THR A 146 13.67 -2.43 5.82
CA THR A 146 15.06 -2.50 6.29
C THR A 146 15.46 -1.25 7.09
N THR A 147 15.05 -0.05 6.64
CA THR A 147 15.27 1.20 7.38
C THR A 147 14.59 1.15 8.75
N VAL A 148 13.32 0.75 8.79
CA VAL A 148 12.56 0.68 10.04
C VAL A 148 13.10 -0.40 10.97
N ALA A 149 13.43 -1.58 10.45
CA ALA A 149 13.95 -2.67 11.25
C ALA A 149 15.32 -2.35 11.86
N ALA A 150 16.24 -1.76 11.08
CA ALA A 150 17.53 -1.32 11.61
C ALA A 150 17.38 -0.18 12.63
N GLY A 151 16.58 0.84 12.30
CA GLY A 151 16.34 1.97 13.19
C GLY A 151 15.66 1.56 14.50
N LEU A 152 14.72 0.62 14.44
CA LEU A 152 14.03 0.09 15.62
C LEU A 152 14.97 -0.72 16.52
N CYS A 153 15.84 -1.57 15.94
CA CYS A 153 16.86 -2.25 16.71
C CYS A 153 17.74 -1.25 17.48
N ASN A 154 18.26 -0.23 16.79
CA ASN A 154 19.11 0.77 17.43
C ASN A 154 18.35 1.53 18.52
N THR A 155 17.13 1.96 18.22
CA THR A 155 16.25 2.68 19.16
C THR A 155 16.02 1.88 20.44
N ILE A 156 15.67 0.60 20.33
CA ILE A 156 15.41 -0.25 21.49
C ILE A 156 16.70 -0.48 22.29
N ILE A 157 17.81 -0.79 21.61
CA ILE A 157 19.09 -1.05 22.28
C ILE A 157 19.55 0.17 23.08
N GLU A 158 19.49 1.37 22.49
CA GLU A 158 19.89 2.62 23.14
C GLU A 158 18.94 2.99 24.28
N MET A 159 17.63 2.99 24.04
CA MET A 159 16.65 3.45 25.04
C MET A 159 16.60 2.57 26.29
N PHE A 160 16.78 1.27 26.11
CA PHE A 160 16.69 0.30 27.21
C PHE A 160 18.07 -0.17 27.70
N ASN A 161 19.16 0.39 27.15
CA ASN A 161 20.54 0.00 27.47
C ASN A 161 20.73 -1.53 27.43
N VAL A 162 20.29 -2.15 26.33
CA VAL A 162 20.35 -3.60 26.15
C VAL A 162 21.82 -4.02 26.07
N ASP A 163 22.18 -5.05 26.84
CA ASP A 163 23.54 -5.58 26.84
C ASP A 163 23.94 -6.15 25.46
N LEU A 164 25.22 -6.05 25.13
CA LEU A 164 25.77 -6.54 23.87
C LEU A 164 25.43 -8.03 23.64
N PHE A 165 25.40 -8.85 24.70
CA PHE A 165 25.11 -10.27 24.63
C PHE A 165 23.61 -10.58 24.48
N ASP A 166 22.72 -9.59 24.57
CA ASP A 166 21.27 -9.73 24.35
C ASP A 166 20.78 -8.97 23.11
N ALA A 167 21.64 -8.16 22.47
CA ALA A 167 21.30 -7.37 21.29
C ALA A 167 20.86 -8.23 20.08
N ASP A 168 21.40 -9.44 19.92
CA ASP A 168 20.98 -10.38 18.88
C ASP A 168 19.52 -10.84 19.05
N LEU A 169 19.00 -10.85 20.27
CA LEU A 169 17.62 -11.20 20.53
C LEU A 169 16.67 -10.10 20.03
N ILE A 170 17.06 -8.82 20.17
CA ILE A 170 16.34 -7.70 19.57
C ILE A 170 16.30 -7.85 18.05
N HIS A 171 17.45 -8.11 17.42
CA HIS A 171 17.51 -8.35 15.98
C HIS A 171 16.58 -9.49 15.56
N THR A 172 16.66 -10.64 16.24
CA THR A 172 15.85 -11.83 15.91
C THR A 172 14.34 -11.59 16.08
N ALA A 173 13.94 -10.75 17.04
CA ALA A 173 12.54 -10.41 17.23
C ALA A 173 12.05 -9.39 16.18
N VAL A 174 12.86 -8.39 15.86
CA VAL A 174 12.52 -7.34 14.87
C VAL A 174 12.54 -7.89 13.44
N TRP A 175 13.61 -8.55 13.05
CA TRP A 175 13.85 -9.08 11.69
C TRP A 175 13.32 -10.50 11.47
N GLY A 176 12.96 -11.20 12.55
CA GLY A 176 12.60 -12.61 12.47
C GLY A 176 13.84 -13.48 12.24
N ARG A 177 13.69 -14.52 11.42
CA ARG A 177 14.76 -15.48 11.09
C ARG A 177 15.66 -15.04 9.92
N HIS A 178 15.49 -13.83 9.42
CA HIS A 178 16.40 -13.28 8.41
C HIS A 178 17.83 -13.15 9.00
N PRO A 179 18.92 -13.47 8.26
CA PRO A 179 18.99 -13.86 6.85
C PRO A 179 18.96 -15.37 6.57
N GLN A 180 18.74 -16.22 7.59
CA GLN A 180 18.57 -17.67 7.36
C GLN A 180 17.34 -17.94 6.49
N THR A 181 16.30 -17.13 6.62
CA THR A 181 15.17 -17.07 5.67
C THR A 181 15.35 -15.89 4.72
N VAL A 182 14.86 -16.06 3.48
CA VAL A 182 14.88 -15.00 2.46
C VAL A 182 14.02 -13.81 2.92
N ASP A 183 12.88 -14.09 3.56
CA ASP A 183 11.98 -13.11 4.14
C ASP A 183 12.26 -12.86 5.63
N MET A 184 11.53 -11.90 6.19
CA MET A 184 11.55 -11.56 7.63
C MET A 184 10.62 -12.48 8.43
N LEU A 185 10.75 -13.81 8.25
CA LEU A 185 9.87 -14.80 8.86
C LEU A 185 9.85 -14.66 10.39
N GLY A 186 8.68 -14.37 10.93
CA GLY A 186 8.49 -14.21 12.38
C GLY A 186 8.93 -12.85 12.94
N GLY A 187 9.31 -11.90 12.08
CA GLY A 187 9.60 -10.53 12.48
C GLY A 187 8.33 -9.74 12.80
N PHE A 188 8.48 -8.74 13.67
CA PHE A 188 7.40 -7.83 14.06
C PHE A 188 7.39 -6.49 13.31
N VAL A 189 8.24 -6.36 12.29
CA VAL A 189 8.21 -5.28 11.30
C VAL A 189 7.64 -5.83 9.99
N LYS A 190 6.57 -5.22 9.48
CA LYS A 190 5.82 -5.71 8.31
C LYS A 190 5.53 -4.58 7.35
N MET A 191 5.42 -4.90 6.07
CA MET A 191 5.00 -3.98 5.02
C MET A 191 3.90 -4.63 4.18
N LEU A 192 3.18 -3.83 3.39
CA LEU A 192 2.06 -4.33 2.59
C LEU A 192 2.53 -5.23 1.42
N LEU A 193 3.64 -4.86 0.79
CA LEU A 193 4.23 -5.61 -0.33
C LEU A 193 5.12 -6.73 0.22
N ALA A 194 5.07 -7.90 -0.39
CA ALA A 194 5.98 -8.99 -0.05
C ALA A 194 7.43 -8.68 -0.49
N MET A 195 8.39 -9.43 0.06
CA MET A 195 9.78 -9.35 -0.39
C MET A 195 9.90 -9.60 -1.90
N PRO A 196 10.79 -8.90 -2.63
CA PRO A 196 10.89 -9.00 -4.07
C PRO A 196 11.13 -10.42 -4.60
N GLN A 197 11.81 -11.27 -3.82
CA GLN A 197 12.08 -12.66 -4.17
C GLN A 197 10.81 -13.53 -4.20
N ALA A 198 9.71 -13.06 -3.61
CA ALA A 198 8.40 -13.70 -3.66
C ALA A 198 7.54 -13.20 -4.84
N ASN A 199 8.07 -12.33 -5.71
CA ASN A 199 7.37 -11.90 -6.91
C ASN A 199 7.47 -12.98 -7.99
N GLU A 200 6.33 -13.37 -8.56
CA GLU A 200 6.24 -14.37 -9.64
C GLU A 200 6.90 -13.90 -10.95
N GLY A 201 7.05 -12.59 -11.13
CA GLY A 201 7.75 -12.02 -12.28
C GLY A 201 8.25 -10.59 -12.01
N PRO A 202 9.10 -10.04 -12.90
CA PRO A 202 9.50 -8.64 -12.84
C PRO A 202 8.27 -7.72 -12.92
N GLY A 203 8.20 -6.69 -12.07
CA GLY A 203 7.10 -5.72 -12.02
C GLY A 203 5.85 -6.18 -11.24
N TYR A 204 5.87 -7.34 -10.57
CA TYR A 204 4.69 -7.89 -9.88
C TYR A 204 4.44 -7.34 -8.47
N ALA A 205 5.29 -6.44 -7.96
CA ALA A 205 5.25 -6.04 -6.56
C ALA A 205 3.87 -5.53 -6.10
N LEU A 206 3.24 -4.65 -6.88
CA LEU A 206 1.91 -4.09 -6.58
C LEU A 206 0.77 -5.12 -6.72
N ARG A 207 1.01 -6.25 -7.38
CA ARG A 207 0.05 -7.36 -7.52
C ARG A 207 0.11 -8.33 -6.34
N ASN A 208 1.20 -8.30 -5.57
CA ASN A 208 1.41 -9.18 -4.43
C ASN A 208 0.77 -8.62 -3.14
N VAL A 209 -0.41 -8.01 -3.26
CA VAL A 209 -1.22 -7.51 -2.15
C VAL A 209 -2.44 -8.41 -1.99
N PRO A 210 -2.56 -9.17 -0.88
CA PRO A 210 -3.70 -10.05 -0.66
C PRO A 210 -5.05 -9.32 -0.71
N VAL A 211 -6.05 -9.91 -1.38
CA VAL A 211 -7.41 -9.35 -1.49
C VAL A 211 -8.02 -9.05 -0.12
N ALA A 212 -7.74 -9.88 0.88
CA ALA A 212 -8.19 -9.65 2.26
C ALA A 212 -7.67 -8.33 2.84
N HIS A 213 -6.43 -7.94 2.52
CA HIS A 213 -5.86 -6.65 2.95
C HIS A 213 -6.59 -5.49 2.28
N LEU A 214 -6.88 -5.58 0.98
CA LEU A 214 -7.64 -4.55 0.27
C LEU A 214 -9.03 -4.36 0.87
N ALA A 215 -9.73 -5.44 1.19
CA ALA A 215 -11.03 -5.39 1.85
C ALA A 215 -10.95 -4.76 3.25
N ILE A 216 -9.88 -5.02 4.02
CA ILE A 216 -9.69 -4.41 5.34
C ILE A 216 -9.37 -2.91 5.22
N ILE A 217 -8.44 -2.53 4.33
CA ILE A 217 -8.03 -1.14 4.08
C ILE A 217 -9.25 -0.28 3.70
N THR A 218 -10.10 -0.83 2.84
CA THR A 218 -11.31 -0.15 2.33
C THR A 218 -12.53 -0.35 3.21
N ARG A 219 -12.37 -0.92 4.41
CA ARG A 219 -13.44 -1.17 5.39
C ARG A 219 -14.61 -1.95 4.80
N LYS A 220 -14.32 -2.87 3.88
CA LYS A 220 -15.27 -3.73 3.16
C LYS A 220 -16.29 -2.97 2.30
N ASN A 221 -15.98 -1.73 1.90
CA ASN A 221 -16.77 -1.04 0.88
C ASN A 221 -16.43 -1.62 -0.50
N ALA A 222 -17.44 -2.17 -1.19
CA ALA A 222 -17.24 -2.93 -2.43
C ALA A 222 -16.64 -2.09 -3.57
N MET A 223 -17.17 -0.88 -3.82
CA MET A 223 -16.67 0.00 -4.88
C MET A 223 -15.25 0.48 -4.59
N ASN A 224 -14.95 0.86 -3.36
CA ASN A 224 -13.59 1.27 -2.98
C ASN A 224 -12.59 0.10 -3.01
N ALA A 225 -13.02 -1.12 -2.63
CA ALA A 225 -12.18 -2.32 -2.73
C ALA A 225 -11.84 -2.65 -4.19
N ALA A 226 -12.84 -2.60 -5.08
CA ALA A 226 -12.66 -2.80 -6.51
C ALA A 226 -11.77 -1.70 -7.12
N ALA A 227 -12.00 -0.44 -6.77
CA ALA A 227 -11.19 0.69 -7.22
C ALA A 227 -9.74 0.55 -6.78
N LEU A 228 -9.47 0.26 -5.50
CA LEU A 228 -8.11 0.07 -5.00
C LEU A 228 -7.42 -1.11 -5.70
N ALA A 229 -8.10 -2.25 -5.85
CA ALA A 229 -7.55 -3.40 -6.56
C ALA A 229 -7.21 -3.06 -8.02
N SER A 230 -8.14 -2.40 -8.73
CA SER A 230 -7.96 -1.99 -10.12
C SER A 230 -6.81 -0.99 -10.28
N ILE A 231 -6.69 0.00 -9.37
CA ILE A 231 -5.57 0.95 -9.35
C ILE A 231 -4.24 0.20 -9.24
N LEU A 232 -4.12 -0.77 -8.31
CA LEU A 232 -2.89 -1.54 -8.14
C LEU A 232 -2.56 -2.41 -9.35
N GLU A 233 -3.55 -3.15 -9.87
CA GLU A 233 -3.37 -4.03 -11.02
C GLU A 233 -3.01 -3.25 -12.29
N HIS A 234 -3.70 -2.14 -12.58
CA HIS A 234 -3.39 -1.33 -13.75
C HIS A 234 -2.08 -0.56 -13.59
N THR A 235 -1.73 -0.09 -12.39
CA THR A 235 -0.40 0.49 -12.14
C THR A 235 0.70 -0.57 -12.34
N ALA A 236 0.49 -1.80 -11.86
CA ALA A 236 1.42 -2.90 -12.09
C ALA A 236 1.56 -3.22 -13.59
N ALA A 237 0.49 -3.13 -14.38
CA ALA A 237 0.57 -3.31 -15.82
C ALA A 237 1.47 -2.27 -16.51
N PHE A 238 1.54 -1.03 -16.00
CA PHE A 238 2.54 -0.05 -16.44
C PHE A 238 3.96 -0.45 -16.02
N GLU A 239 4.14 -0.96 -14.80
CA GLU A 239 5.44 -1.41 -14.29
C GLU A 239 5.98 -2.64 -15.05
N MET A 240 5.10 -3.57 -15.40
CA MET A 240 5.40 -4.79 -16.15
C MET A 240 5.63 -4.54 -17.65
N GLY A 241 5.22 -3.36 -18.16
CA GLY A 241 5.30 -3.01 -19.57
C GLY A 241 4.12 -3.47 -20.43
N ASP A 242 3.11 -4.12 -19.83
CA ASP A 242 1.89 -4.55 -20.52
C ASP A 242 1.07 -3.34 -21.01
N ALA A 243 1.10 -2.23 -20.27
CA ALA A 243 0.41 -0.98 -20.63
C ALA A 243 1.29 -0.03 -21.45
N ILE A 244 2.11 -0.55 -22.37
CA ILE A 244 2.95 0.25 -23.28
C ILE A 244 2.41 0.22 -24.71
N GLY A 245 2.49 1.37 -25.39
CA GLY A 245 2.22 1.48 -26.82
C GLY A 245 0.73 1.27 -27.15
N PRO A 246 0.37 0.33 -28.05
CA PRO A 246 -1.01 0.12 -28.46
C PRO A 246 -1.92 -0.39 -27.33
N PHE A 247 -1.35 -0.96 -26.26
CA PHE A 247 -2.09 -1.53 -25.15
C PHE A 247 -2.39 -0.54 -24.03
N GLU A 248 -1.72 0.62 -23.99
CA GLU A 248 -1.91 1.62 -22.94
C GLU A 248 -3.38 2.08 -22.83
N ARG A 249 -4.02 2.36 -23.97
CA ARG A 249 -5.44 2.75 -24.01
C ARG A 249 -6.36 1.68 -23.42
N LEU A 250 -6.08 0.40 -23.66
CA LEU A 250 -6.86 -0.72 -23.11
C LEU A 250 -6.80 -0.70 -21.58
N HIS A 251 -5.62 -0.55 -21.00
CA HIS A 251 -5.47 -0.50 -19.55
C HIS A 251 -6.08 0.76 -18.93
N LEU A 252 -5.97 1.91 -19.59
CA LEU A 252 -6.61 3.14 -19.10
C LEU A 252 -8.15 3.04 -19.11
N LEU A 253 -8.74 2.50 -20.19
CA LEU A 253 -10.18 2.27 -20.25
C LEU A 253 -10.63 1.21 -19.24
N GLY A 254 -9.84 0.15 -19.04
CA GLY A 254 -10.08 -0.85 -18.00
C GLY A 254 -10.12 -0.21 -16.62
N LEU A 255 -9.11 0.58 -16.26
CA LEU A 255 -9.08 1.31 -15.00
C LEU A 255 -10.27 2.26 -14.86
N ALA A 256 -10.58 3.03 -15.90
CA ALA A 256 -11.69 3.99 -15.88
C ALA A 256 -13.05 3.32 -15.66
N TYR A 257 -13.42 2.37 -16.51
CA TYR A 257 -14.76 1.77 -16.50
C TYR A 257 -14.93 0.68 -15.43
N GLN A 258 -13.97 -0.23 -15.30
CA GLN A 258 -14.05 -1.32 -14.34
C GLN A 258 -13.69 -0.88 -12.91
N GLY A 259 -12.63 -0.08 -12.78
CA GLY A 259 -12.09 0.33 -11.48
C GLY A 259 -12.74 1.58 -10.90
N LEU A 260 -12.96 2.60 -11.73
CA LEU A 260 -13.34 3.94 -11.28
C LEU A 260 -14.77 4.34 -11.64
N ASN A 261 -15.60 3.37 -12.07
CA ASN A 261 -17.02 3.58 -12.39
C ASN A 261 -17.26 4.74 -13.38
N ALA A 262 -16.41 4.86 -14.41
CA ALA A 262 -16.59 5.86 -15.45
C ALA A 262 -17.98 5.75 -16.09
N ASN A 263 -18.60 6.91 -16.32
CA ASN A 263 -19.96 7.04 -16.88
C ASN A 263 -21.03 6.26 -16.11
N ASN A 264 -20.79 6.05 -14.81
CA ASN A 264 -21.63 5.30 -13.88
C ASN A 264 -21.94 3.85 -14.28
N MET A 265 -21.19 3.29 -15.23
CA MET A 265 -21.56 2.05 -15.91
C MET A 265 -21.71 0.88 -14.94
N VAL A 266 -20.74 0.67 -14.04
CA VAL A 266 -20.76 -0.45 -13.08
C VAL A 266 -21.92 -0.30 -12.11
N TYR A 267 -22.11 0.91 -11.57
CA TYR A 267 -23.17 1.17 -10.61
C TYR A 267 -24.56 0.98 -11.24
N ASP A 268 -24.78 1.50 -12.46
CA ASP A 268 -26.05 1.39 -13.16
C ASP A 268 -26.37 -0.07 -13.52
N LEU A 269 -25.39 -0.83 -14.02
CA LEU A 269 -25.56 -2.25 -14.31
C LEU A 269 -25.93 -3.05 -13.06
N VAL A 270 -25.28 -2.79 -11.93
CA VAL A 270 -25.61 -3.45 -10.65
C VAL A 270 -27.00 -3.03 -10.16
N LYS A 271 -27.35 -1.75 -10.27
CA LYS A 271 -28.65 -1.23 -9.84
C LYS A 271 -29.81 -1.79 -10.65
N GLU A 272 -29.67 -1.86 -11.98
CA GLU A 272 -30.68 -2.46 -12.86
C GLU A 272 -30.86 -3.95 -12.57
N ASN A 273 -29.76 -4.66 -12.30
CA ASN A 273 -29.74 -6.12 -12.17
C ASN A 273 -29.70 -6.61 -10.72
N GLY A 274 -30.06 -5.77 -9.74
CA GLY A 274 -29.92 -6.10 -8.30
C GLY A 274 -30.70 -7.34 -7.85
N ASN A 275 -31.76 -7.72 -8.57
CA ASN A 275 -32.54 -8.95 -8.36
C ASN A 275 -32.38 -9.97 -9.50
N GLY A 276 -31.43 -9.75 -10.40
CA GLY A 276 -31.21 -10.56 -11.60
C GLY A 276 -30.14 -11.63 -11.40
N THR A 277 -29.70 -12.18 -12.52
CA THR A 277 -28.64 -13.18 -12.63
C THR A 277 -27.46 -12.64 -13.41
N LEU A 278 -26.37 -13.41 -13.45
CA LEU A 278 -25.23 -13.09 -14.32
C LEU A 278 -25.65 -12.94 -15.80
N GLY A 279 -26.62 -13.73 -16.27
CA GLY A 279 -27.13 -13.63 -17.64
C GLY A 279 -27.82 -12.30 -17.94
N ASP A 280 -28.50 -11.72 -16.96
CA ASP A 280 -29.17 -10.43 -17.11
C ASP A 280 -28.17 -9.27 -17.16
N VAL A 281 -27.10 -9.35 -16.37
CA VAL A 281 -25.98 -8.40 -16.43
C VAL A 281 -25.29 -8.44 -17.80
N VAL A 282 -25.07 -9.63 -18.37
CA VAL A 282 -24.49 -9.78 -19.72
C VAL A 282 -25.39 -9.09 -20.76
N ARG A 283 -26.70 -9.35 -20.74
CA ARG A 283 -27.66 -8.71 -21.67
C ARG A 283 -27.71 -7.20 -21.53
N SER A 284 -27.71 -6.70 -20.29
CA SER A 284 -27.71 -5.26 -19.99
C SER A 284 -26.42 -4.59 -20.49
N THR A 285 -25.28 -5.29 -20.36
CA THR A 285 -23.97 -4.81 -20.85
C THR A 285 -23.91 -4.77 -22.38
N GLU A 286 -24.38 -5.83 -23.05
CA GLU A 286 -24.48 -5.88 -24.53
C GLU A 286 -25.39 -4.77 -25.05
N ARG A 287 -26.58 -4.61 -24.47
CA ARG A 287 -27.53 -3.55 -24.84
C ARG A 287 -26.89 -2.18 -24.72
N ARG A 288 -26.23 -1.89 -23.59
CA ARG A 288 -25.53 -0.62 -23.37
C ARG A 288 -24.40 -0.40 -24.39
N ALA A 289 -23.64 -1.44 -24.72
CA ALA A 289 -22.56 -1.34 -25.69
C ALA A 289 -23.07 -1.02 -27.11
N VAL A 290 -24.21 -1.59 -27.53
CA VAL A 290 -24.88 -1.27 -28.81
C VAL A 290 -25.45 0.15 -28.79
N GLU A 291 -26.11 0.56 -27.70
CA GLU A 291 -26.65 1.92 -27.54
C GLU A 291 -25.56 2.99 -27.61
N ASP A 292 -24.39 2.73 -27.03
CA ASP A 292 -23.24 3.63 -27.05
C ASP A 292 -22.39 3.49 -28.33
N GLY A 293 -22.73 2.57 -29.25
CA GLY A 293 -22.04 2.36 -30.53
C GLY A 293 -20.63 1.77 -30.39
N VAL A 294 -20.37 1.01 -29.33
CA VAL A 294 -19.09 0.33 -29.07
C VAL A 294 -18.97 -0.96 -29.89
N ILE A 295 -20.09 -1.66 -30.11
CA ILE A 295 -20.20 -2.89 -30.92
C ILE A 295 -21.37 -2.82 -31.90
#